data_AF-A0A537NAU6-F1
#
_entry.id   AF-A0A537NAU6-F1
#
_cell.length_a   1.000
_cell.length_b   1.000
_cell.length_c   1.000
_cell.angle_alpha   90.00
_cell.angle_beta   90.00
_cell.angle_gamma   90.00
#
_symmetry.space_group_name_H-M   'P 1'
#
loop_
_entity.id
_entity.type
_entity.pdbx_description
1 polymer ?
#
loop_
_entity_poly.entity_id
_entity_poly.type
_entity_poly.pdbx_seq_one_letter_code
_entity_poly.pdbx_strand_id
1 'polypeptide(L)'
;MEGFDSTRDITSQLIVAAILVGVFALLAADRVHRVLVPLGAVALVWLISYFTPWRLISFEASSRAVDLNVILLLFAMMALVGVLKTTNVFPWMVDRLLVRSQGQPNRALSFVIWFTGILSALLDNVTTVIFTYPMAASMARRLKISPSSFLLPMVMAANIGGTATLIGDPPNVLIGADPRSGLSFLSFIEHLTVPCLLMLAVLVWYSRRYYPVDPAHRADVTASGATLTNLPLLRATGWISIAILAGFLTHSLTHMPVAVPAVIGVAAVLFAQDYYYLREHKPTAEERQHGVLAILERDIEWPTLAFFIFLFILVGAAVSTGLIESLAQAMAWTVGRISKDADLSPTATLLVAALFPLHRRHHPAGGEPARVAARRPRRPGPVVGAGARRLPRRQRHADRRLGQRHGDRPRREGRPAHLVRRIHRLRRACDGYHAGDVVALSRALALCRLGAGEPGGSRAVDRLRGAQAHGSGIVAAMRILVFLAILLPATALAQSPAGDLAYCNRLADLYDRYLGRSEIASVRGTPGGSLEGQVASAQCRQGQPAGAIPVLERLLRNNGFTLPPRG
;
A
#
# COMPACT_ATOMS: atom_id res chain seq x y z
N MET A 1 -15.37 13.20 -34.73
CA MET A 1 -15.46 14.32 -33.76
C MET A 1 -14.17 14.28 -32.98
N GLU A 2 -13.25 15.21 -33.25
CA GLU A 2 -11.96 15.26 -32.56
C GLU A 2 -12.17 15.65 -31.10
N GLY A 3 -11.42 15.05 -30.18
CA GLY A 3 -11.50 15.37 -28.76
C GLY A 3 -11.12 16.83 -28.46
N PHE A 4 -11.70 17.41 -27.41
CA PHE A 4 -11.29 18.73 -26.94
C PHE A 4 -10.02 18.64 -26.07
N ASP A 5 -9.20 19.70 -26.12
CA ASP A 5 -8.12 19.91 -25.16
C ASP A 5 -8.66 20.22 -23.77
N SER A 6 -7.98 19.67 -22.75
CA SER A 6 -8.39 19.79 -21.36
C SER A 6 -7.92 21.10 -20.73
N THR A 7 -8.76 21.71 -19.90
CA THR A 7 -8.46 23.00 -19.26
C THR A 7 -7.53 22.81 -18.07
N ARG A 8 -6.44 23.60 -18.05
CA ARG A 8 -5.36 23.52 -17.03
C ARG A 8 -5.44 24.58 -15.93
N ASP A 9 -6.57 25.29 -15.86
CA ASP A 9 -6.81 26.31 -14.85
C ASP A 9 -6.94 25.73 -13.44
N ILE A 10 -6.76 26.59 -12.43
CA ILE A 10 -6.81 26.21 -11.02
C ILE A 10 -8.19 25.64 -10.63
N THR A 11 -9.30 26.14 -11.20
CA THR A 11 -10.63 25.60 -10.91
C THR A 11 -10.80 24.16 -11.42
N SER A 12 -10.38 23.85 -12.65
CA SER A 12 -10.37 22.48 -13.17
C SER A 12 -9.51 21.54 -12.32
N GLN A 13 -8.30 21.97 -11.93
CA GLN A 13 -7.42 21.19 -11.04
C GLN A 13 -8.06 20.94 -9.67
N LEU A 14 -8.67 21.95 -9.05
CA LEU A 14 -9.35 21.82 -7.76
C LEU A 14 -10.58 20.91 -7.83
N ILE A 15 -11.35 20.94 -8.92
CA ILE A 15 -12.49 20.04 -9.15
C ILE A 15 -12.00 18.58 -9.20
N VAL A 16 -10.98 18.29 -10.02
CA VAL A 16 -10.43 16.92 -10.10
C VAL A 16 -9.82 16.46 -8.77
N ALA A 17 -9.10 17.35 -8.06
CA ALA A 17 -8.56 17.05 -6.74
C ALA A 17 -9.65 16.74 -5.72
N ALA A 18 -10.75 17.51 -5.70
CA ALA A 18 -11.88 17.27 -4.82
C ALA A 18 -12.59 15.94 -5.12
N ILE A 19 -12.75 15.59 -6.40
CA ILE A 19 -13.33 14.31 -6.83
C ILE A 19 -12.42 13.14 -6.38
N LEU A 20 -11.11 13.22 -6.60
CA LEU A 20 -10.15 12.18 -6.17
C LEU A 20 -10.14 12.00 -4.65
N VAL A 21 -10.10 13.10 -3.87
CA VAL A 21 -10.19 13.04 -2.40
C VAL A 21 -11.52 12.42 -1.96
N GLY A 22 -12.63 12.77 -2.63
CA GLY A 22 -13.94 12.16 -2.39
C GLY A 22 -13.96 10.66 -2.66
N VAL A 23 -13.36 10.20 -3.76
CA VAL A 23 -13.20 8.77 -4.10
C VAL A 23 -12.43 8.04 -3.02
N PHE A 24 -11.25 8.54 -2.62
CA PHE A 24 -10.45 7.90 -1.56
C PHE A 24 -11.18 7.88 -0.21
N ALA A 25 -11.89 8.95 0.16
CA ALA A 25 -12.67 9.01 1.38
C ALA A 25 -13.85 8.02 1.39
N LEU A 26 -14.55 7.86 0.27
CA LEU A 26 -15.66 6.91 0.12
C LEU A 26 -15.18 5.46 0.14
N LEU A 27 -14.05 5.16 -0.52
CA LEU A 27 -13.42 3.84 -0.48
C LEU A 27 -12.93 3.50 0.94
N ALA A 28 -12.29 4.45 1.63
CA ALA A 28 -11.84 4.27 3.02
C ALA A 28 -13.00 4.13 4.03
N ALA A 29 -14.19 4.63 3.69
CA ALA A 29 -15.39 4.48 4.51
C ALA A 29 -16.08 3.11 4.36
N ASP A 30 -15.76 2.34 3.31
CA ASP A 30 -16.32 1.01 2.98
C ASP A 30 -17.86 0.94 3.03
N ARG A 31 -18.52 2.04 2.65
CA ARG A 31 -19.99 2.21 2.69
C ARG A 31 -20.67 1.96 1.36
N VAL A 32 -19.90 1.99 0.26
CA VAL A 32 -20.37 1.93 -1.12
C VAL A 32 -19.53 0.88 -1.84
N HIS A 33 -20.15 0.09 -2.71
CA HIS A 33 -19.45 -0.96 -3.45
C HIS A 33 -18.27 -0.37 -4.25
N ARG A 34 -17.08 -0.98 -4.09
CA ARG A 34 -15.78 -0.48 -4.63
C ARG A 34 -15.78 -0.07 -6.11
N VAL A 35 -16.64 -0.67 -6.94
CA VAL A 35 -16.78 -0.32 -8.37
C VAL A 35 -17.60 0.95 -8.60
N LEU A 36 -18.65 1.18 -7.79
CA LEU A 36 -19.57 2.29 -7.97
C LEU A 36 -18.92 3.64 -7.66
N VAL A 37 -17.91 3.67 -6.79
CA VAL A 37 -17.22 4.90 -6.41
C VAL A 37 -16.39 5.48 -7.58
N PRO A 38 -15.46 4.73 -8.22
CA PRO A 38 -14.78 5.22 -9.42
C PRO A 38 -15.72 5.44 -10.61
N LEU A 39 -16.69 4.54 -10.84
CA LEU A 39 -17.68 4.69 -11.93
C LEU A 39 -18.47 6.00 -11.79
N GLY A 40 -19.00 6.28 -10.60
CA GLY A 40 -19.73 7.53 -10.32
C GLY A 40 -18.85 8.77 -10.43
N ALA A 41 -17.57 8.67 -10.04
CA ALA A 41 -16.61 9.75 -10.20
C ALA A 41 -16.25 10.01 -11.67
N VAL A 42 -16.09 8.98 -12.52
CA VAL A 42 -15.89 9.14 -13.97
C VAL A 42 -17.13 9.75 -14.61
N ALA A 43 -18.33 9.27 -14.26
CA ALA A 43 -19.58 9.85 -14.74
C ALA A 43 -19.71 11.34 -14.36
N LEU A 44 -19.31 11.72 -13.14
CA LEU A 44 -19.28 13.12 -12.70
C LEU A 44 -18.23 13.94 -13.47
N VAL A 45 -17.02 13.41 -13.67
CA VAL A 45 -15.95 14.06 -14.44
C VAL A 45 -16.39 14.32 -15.89
N TRP A 46 -17.03 13.34 -16.55
CA TRP A 46 -17.58 13.52 -17.89
C TRP A 46 -18.78 14.47 -17.92
N LEU A 47 -19.69 14.39 -16.94
CA LEU A 47 -20.80 15.35 -16.82
C LEU A 47 -20.28 16.79 -16.75
N ILE A 48 -19.26 17.04 -15.92
CA ILE A 48 -18.63 18.35 -15.82
C ILE A 48 -17.94 18.72 -17.16
N SER A 49 -17.18 17.80 -17.75
CA SER A 49 -16.38 18.07 -18.95
C SER A 49 -17.20 18.35 -20.22
N TYR A 50 -18.43 17.80 -20.32
CA TYR A 50 -19.31 17.96 -21.49
C TYR A 50 -20.43 18.99 -21.30
N PHE A 51 -20.88 19.27 -20.06
CA PHE A 51 -21.99 20.18 -19.79
C PHE A 51 -21.59 21.50 -19.11
N THR A 52 -20.30 21.68 -18.78
CA THR A 52 -19.76 22.93 -18.19
C THR A 52 -18.55 23.42 -19.00
N PRO A 53 -18.10 24.68 -18.85
CA PRO A 53 -16.88 25.14 -19.53
C PRO A 53 -15.59 24.48 -19.02
N TRP A 54 -15.62 23.75 -17.89
CA TRP A 54 -14.46 23.07 -17.30
C TRP A 54 -14.23 21.72 -17.98
N ARG A 55 -13.41 21.74 -19.03
CA ARG A 55 -13.03 20.57 -19.84
C ARG A 55 -12.01 19.70 -19.11
N LEU A 56 -12.43 18.89 -18.14
CA LEU A 56 -11.50 18.12 -17.30
C LEU A 56 -10.79 17.01 -18.08
N ILE A 57 -11.54 16.22 -18.86
CA ILE A 57 -11.01 15.21 -19.79
C ILE A 57 -12.06 14.85 -20.86
N SER A 58 -11.62 14.64 -22.11
CA SER A 58 -12.48 14.17 -23.20
C SER A 58 -12.59 12.64 -23.21
N PHE A 59 -13.61 12.08 -23.88
CA PHE A 59 -13.76 10.62 -24.03
C PHE A 59 -12.53 9.97 -24.68
N GLU A 60 -11.93 10.61 -25.69
CA GLU A 60 -10.74 10.10 -26.37
C GLU A 60 -9.48 10.19 -25.51
N ALA A 61 -9.31 11.27 -24.73
CA ALA A 61 -8.25 11.33 -23.72
C ALA A 61 -8.47 10.27 -22.61
N SER A 62 -9.73 10.01 -22.25
CA SER A 62 -10.10 8.98 -21.26
C SER A 62 -9.75 7.57 -21.75
N SER A 63 -10.04 7.23 -23.02
CA SER A 63 -9.69 5.93 -23.58
C SER A 63 -8.18 5.74 -23.76
N ARG A 64 -7.44 6.80 -24.11
CA ARG A 64 -5.96 6.79 -24.15
C ARG A 64 -5.31 6.70 -22.77
N ALA A 65 -6.00 7.12 -21.70
CA ALA A 65 -5.50 7.02 -20.32
C ALA A 65 -5.62 5.61 -19.72
N VAL A 66 -6.48 4.73 -20.29
CA VAL A 66 -6.62 3.34 -19.83
C VAL A 66 -5.47 2.49 -20.35
N ASP A 67 -4.61 2.05 -19.43
CA ASP A 67 -3.49 1.17 -19.79
C ASP A 67 -3.95 -0.28 -20.03
N LEU A 68 -4.11 -0.64 -21.30
CA LEU A 68 -4.45 -1.99 -21.74
C LEU A 68 -3.38 -3.03 -21.38
N ASN A 69 -2.12 -2.65 -21.18
CA ASN A 69 -1.07 -3.56 -20.72
C ASN A 69 -1.41 -4.07 -19.31
N VAL A 70 -1.82 -3.18 -18.40
CA VAL A 70 -2.25 -3.56 -17.05
C VAL A 70 -3.55 -4.37 -17.09
N ILE A 71 -4.57 -3.91 -17.83
CA ILE A 71 -5.88 -4.57 -17.85
C ILE A 71 -5.81 -6.00 -18.44
N LEU A 72 -5.10 -6.18 -19.55
CA LEU A 72 -4.95 -7.49 -20.19
C LEU A 72 -4.06 -8.45 -19.39
N LEU A 73 -3.03 -7.93 -18.71
CA LEU A 73 -2.19 -8.73 -17.83
C LEU A 73 -2.97 -9.25 -16.62
N LEU A 74 -3.74 -8.38 -15.93
CA LEU A 74 -4.62 -8.78 -14.82
C LEU A 74 -5.64 -9.83 -15.26
N PHE A 75 -6.31 -9.61 -16.40
CA PHE A 75 -7.23 -10.58 -16.99
C PHE A 75 -6.56 -11.95 -17.22
N ALA A 76 -5.37 -11.96 -17.81
CA ALA A 76 -4.64 -13.19 -18.12
C ALA A 76 -4.20 -13.95 -16.86
N MET A 77 -3.79 -13.24 -15.80
CA MET A 77 -3.42 -13.85 -14.53
C MET A 77 -4.62 -14.43 -13.78
N MET A 78 -5.73 -13.69 -13.70
CA MET A 78 -6.96 -14.17 -13.07
C MET A 78 -7.50 -15.44 -13.75
N ALA A 79 -7.53 -15.44 -15.09
CA ALA A 79 -7.97 -16.59 -15.87
C ALA A 79 -7.00 -17.80 -15.77
N LEU A 80 -5.67 -17.57 -15.76
CA LEU A 80 -4.67 -18.61 -15.50
C LEU A 80 -4.91 -19.29 -14.13
N VAL A 81 -5.20 -18.51 -13.09
CA VAL A 81 -5.49 -19.06 -11.76
C VAL A 81 -6.85 -19.75 -11.70
N GLY A 82 -7.87 -19.23 -12.38
CA GLY A 82 -9.15 -19.92 -12.56
C GLY A 82 -8.98 -21.34 -13.09
N VAL A 83 -8.18 -21.52 -14.15
CA VAL A 83 -7.86 -22.86 -14.67
C VAL A 83 -7.08 -23.69 -13.65
N LEU A 84 -6.09 -23.13 -12.94
CA LEU A 84 -5.36 -23.85 -11.89
C LEU A 84 -6.28 -24.35 -10.76
N LYS A 85 -7.32 -23.61 -10.37
CA LYS A 85 -8.29 -24.05 -9.34
C LYS A 85 -8.95 -25.38 -9.70
N THR A 86 -9.25 -25.61 -10.99
CA THR A 86 -9.91 -26.85 -11.47
C THR A 86 -9.08 -28.13 -11.25
N THR A 87 -7.75 -27.99 -11.18
CA THR A 87 -6.79 -29.10 -11.00
C THR A 87 -6.61 -29.56 -9.54
N ASN A 88 -7.31 -28.91 -8.60
CA ASN A 88 -7.23 -29.16 -7.16
C ASN A 88 -5.79 -29.07 -6.57
N VAL A 89 -4.83 -28.51 -7.32
CA VAL A 89 -3.44 -28.28 -6.89
C VAL A 89 -3.38 -27.50 -5.57
N PHE A 90 -4.31 -26.58 -5.44
CA PHE A 90 -4.48 -25.68 -4.31
C PHE A 90 -4.80 -26.42 -3.00
N PRO A 91 -5.93 -27.14 -2.81
CA PRO A 91 -6.14 -28.00 -1.64
C PRO A 91 -5.07 -29.08 -1.41
N TRP A 92 -4.49 -29.65 -2.48
CA TRP A 92 -3.38 -30.60 -2.35
C TRP A 92 -2.13 -29.97 -1.70
N MET A 93 -1.77 -28.74 -2.08
CA MET A 93 -0.68 -27.98 -1.45
C MET A 93 -0.96 -27.68 0.03
N VAL A 94 -2.21 -27.32 0.38
CA VAL A 94 -2.63 -27.12 1.78
C VAL A 94 -2.30 -28.34 2.63
N ASP A 95 -2.74 -29.51 2.16
CA ASP A 95 -2.58 -30.76 2.88
C ASP A 95 -1.10 -31.11 3.08
N ARG A 96 -0.29 -30.89 2.03
CA ARG A 96 1.15 -31.16 2.08
C ARG A 96 1.91 -30.21 3.01
N LEU A 97 1.61 -28.91 3.00
CA LEU A 97 2.20 -27.92 3.91
C LEU A 97 1.79 -28.16 5.36
N LEU A 98 0.54 -28.55 5.58
CA LEU A 98 -0.02 -28.86 6.89
C LEU A 98 0.61 -30.13 7.51
N VAL A 99 0.72 -31.23 6.76
CA VAL A 99 1.45 -32.43 7.21
C VAL A 99 2.93 -32.10 7.48
N ARG A 100 3.58 -31.31 6.62
CA ARG A 100 4.98 -30.88 6.80
C ARG A 100 5.19 -29.94 8.00
N SER A 101 4.12 -29.32 8.53
CA SER A 101 4.19 -28.53 9.77
C SER A 101 4.21 -29.39 11.04
N GLN A 102 3.94 -30.70 10.94
CA GLN A 102 3.91 -31.64 12.08
C GLN A 102 3.02 -31.14 13.23
N GLY A 103 1.89 -30.51 12.91
CA GLY A 103 0.96 -29.95 13.88
C GLY A 103 1.47 -28.73 14.66
N GLN A 104 2.68 -28.21 14.37
CA GLN A 104 3.28 -27.09 15.08
C GLN A 104 2.83 -25.73 14.49
N PRO A 105 2.12 -24.87 15.26
CA PRO A 105 1.58 -23.61 14.77
C PRO A 105 2.61 -22.65 14.21
N ASN A 106 3.75 -22.49 14.90
CA ASN A 106 4.82 -21.58 14.46
C ASN A 106 5.48 -22.02 13.14
N ARG A 107 5.44 -23.31 12.80
CA ARG A 107 5.91 -23.84 11.51
C ARG A 107 4.85 -23.69 10.43
N ALA A 108 3.60 -24.00 10.76
CA ALA A 108 2.46 -23.78 9.86
C ALA A 108 2.36 -22.30 9.44
N LEU A 109 2.45 -21.37 10.39
CA LEU A 109 2.47 -19.92 10.14
C LEU A 109 3.63 -19.51 9.23
N SER A 110 4.83 -20.03 9.47
CA SER A 110 5.99 -19.78 8.60
C SER A 110 5.78 -20.31 7.18
N PHE A 111 5.21 -21.50 7.02
CA PHE A 111 4.87 -22.03 5.71
C PHE A 111 3.81 -21.17 5.00
N VAL A 112 2.77 -20.73 5.70
CA VAL A 112 1.75 -19.84 5.12
C VAL A 112 2.37 -18.52 4.66
N ILE A 113 3.21 -17.87 5.48
CA ILE A 113 3.88 -16.62 5.10
C ILE A 113 4.80 -16.82 3.88
N TRP A 114 5.72 -17.78 3.92
CA TRP A 114 6.65 -18.03 2.83
C TRP A 114 5.96 -18.47 1.54
N PHE A 115 4.98 -19.36 1.64
CA PHE A 115 4.23 -19.84 0.49
C PHE A 115 3.41 -18.72 -0.15
N THR A 116 2.71 -17.91 0.64
CA THR A 116 1.91 -16.78 0.13
C THR A 116 2.81 -15.72 -0.52
N GLY A 117 3.94 -15.38 0.10
CA GLY A 117 4.89 -14.40 -0.45
C GLY A 117 5.53 -14.87 -1.76
N ILE A 118 6.00 -16.12 -1.83
CA ILE A 118 6.58 -16.68 -3.07
C ILE A 118 5.51 -16.79 -4.15
N LEU A 119 4.29 -17.19 -3.81
CA LEU A 119 3.21 -17.32 -4.78
C LEU A 119 2.75 -15.96 -5.32
N SER A 120 2.65 -14.94 -4.46
CA SER A 120 2.28 -13.58 -4.89
C SER A 120 3.39 -12.86 -5.66
N ALA A 121 4.62 -13.38 -5.69
CA ALA A 121 5.64 -12.91 -6.62
C ALA A 121 5.38 -13.40 -8.07
N LEU A 122 4.52 -14.41 -8.24
CA LEU A 122 4.17 -15.03 -9.53
C LEU A 122 2.73 -14.75 -9.97
N LEU A 123 1.84 -14.51 -9.01
CA LEU A 123 0.41 -14.24 -9.19
C LEU A 123 0.05 -12.91 -8.53
N ASP A 124 -1.08 -12.30 -8.89
CA ASP A 124 -1.51 -11.05 -8.28
C ASP A 124 -1.89 -11.24 -6.81
N ASN A 125 -1.70 -10.19 -6.03
CA ASN A 125 -1.95 -10.17 -4.59
C ASN A 125 -3.39 -10.56 -4.20
N VAL A 126 -4.42 -10.06 -4.90
CA VAL A 126 -5.84 -10.34 -4.61
C VAL A 126 -6.15 -11.82 -4.83
N THR A 127 -5.80 -12.35 -6.01
CA THR A 127 -6.01 -13.75 -6.36
C THR A 127 -5.21 -14.67 -5.43
N THR A 128 -3.99 -14.29 -5.07
CA THR A 128 -3.16 -15.03 -4.10
C THR A 128 -3.83 -15.08 -2.72
N VAL A 129 -4.40 -13.98 -2.22
CA VAL A 129 -5.14 -13.98 -0.95
C VAL A 129 -6.40 -14.85 -1.04
N ILE A 130 -7.18 -14.77 -2.12
CA ILE A 130 -8.40 -15.58 -2.31
C ILE A 130 -8.08 -17.08 -2.30
N PHE A 131 -6.98 -17.50 -2.94
CA PHE A 131 -6.53 -18.89 -2.89
C PHE A 131 -5.94 -19.28 -1.52
N THR A 132 -5.05 -18.47 -0.95
CA THR A 132 -4.37 -18.82 0.32
C THR A 132 -5.27 -18.66 1.56
N TYR A 133 -6.41 -17.97 1.44
CA TYR A 133 -7.44 -17.85 2.48
C TYR A 133 -8.00 -19.21 2.97
N PRO A 134 -8.61 -20.07 2.12
CA PRO A 134 -9.11 -21.37 2.56
C PRO A 134 -8.00 -22.25 3.16
N MET A 135 -6.77 -22.16 2.65
CA MET A 135 -5.60 -22.80 3.26
C MET A 135 -5.38 -22.34 4.70
N ALA A 136 -5.09 -21.04 4.89
CA ALA A 136 -4.75 -20.47 6.18
C ALA A 136 -5.90 -20.61 7.19
N ALA A 137 -7.15 -20.45 6.75
CA ALA A 137 -8.33 -20.66 7.57
C ALA A 137 -8.52 -22.14 7.98
N SER A 138 -8.26 -23.09 7.08
CA SER A 138 -8.30 -24.53 7.39
C SER A 138 -7.21 -24.91 8.40
N MET A 139 -5.97 -24.42 8.18
CA MET A 139 -4.86 -24.63 9.10
C MET A 139 -5.16 -24.05 10.48
N ALA A 140 -5.65 -22.80 10.58
CA ALA A 140 -6.01 -22.19 11.86
C ALA A 140 -7.10 -22.97 12.61
N ARG A 141 -8.13 -23.46 11.91
CA ARG A 141 -9.19 -24.30 12.50
C ARG A 141 -8.63 -25.62 13.04
N ARG A 142 -7.84 -26.34 12.26
CA ARG A 142 -7.24 -27.63 12.67
C ARG A 142 -6.25 -27.48 13.82
N LEU A 143 -5.46 -26.40 13.79
CA LEU A 143 -4.55 -26.02 14.85
C LEU A 143 -5.27 -25.39 16.05
N LYS A 144 -6.60 -25.22 16.04
CA LYS A 144 -7.41 -24.64 17.15
C LYS A 144 -6.92 -23.26 17.62
N ILE A 145 -6.52 -22.40 16.68
CA ILE A 145 -5.98 -21.05 16.94
C ILE A 145 -6.87 -19.99 16.28
N SER A 146 -6.83 -18.77 16.82
CA SER A 146 -7.52 -17.61 16.24
C SER A 146 -7.12 -17.41 14.76
N PRO A 147 -8.08 -17.41 13.81
CA PRO A 147 -7.78 -17.27 12.39
C PRO A 147 -7.00 -16.00 12.05
N SER A 148 -7.24 -14.90 12.75
CA SER A 148 -6.51 -13.62 12.59
C SER A 148 -4.98 -13.78 12.68
N SER A 149 -4.48 -14.69 13.51
CA SER A 149 -3.05 -14.98 13.68
C SER A 149 -2.39 -15.58 12.43
N PHE A 150 -3.19 -16.17 11.54
CA PHE A 150 -2.75 -16.71 10.24
C PHE A 150 -3.14 -15.80 9.08
N LEU A 151 -4.36 -15.25 9.11
CA LEU A 151 -4.92 -14.43 8.04
C LEU A 151 -4.21 -13.08 7.88
N LEU A 152 -3.92 -12.37 8.98
CA LEU A 152 -3.26 -11.06 8.88
C LEU A 152 -1.80 -11.19 8.36
N PRO A 153 -0.96 -12.10 8.87
CA PRO A 153 0.37 -12.30 8.28
C PRO A 153 0.33 -12.85 6.85
N MET A 154 -0.68 -13.65 6.49
CA MET A 154 -0.85 -14.12 5.11
C MET A 154 -1.14 -12.95 4.15
N VAL A 155 -2.08 -12.05 4.48
CA VAL A 155 -2.35 -10.86 3.66
C VAL A 155 -1.12 -9.95 3.57
N MET A 156 -0.39 -9.74 4.67
CA MET A 156 0.88 -8.99 4.64
C MET A 156 1.93 -9.67 3.75
N ALA A 157 2.04 -11.00 3.80
CA ALA A 157 2.96 -11.77 2.98
C ALA A 157 2.61 -11.70 1.49
N ALA A 158 1.31 -11.72 1.13
CA ALA A 158 0.86 -11.50 -0.24
C ALA A 158 1.32 -10.12 -0.76
N ASN A 159 1.13 -9.06 0.01
CA ASN A 159 1.56 -7.72 -0.40
C ASN A 159 3.09 -7.64 -0.57
N ILE A 160 3.89 -8.18 0.36
CA ILE A 160 5.36 -8.21 0.25
C ILE A 160 5.81 -9.07 -0.96
N GLY A 161 5.14 -10.18 -1.22
CA GLY A 161 5.39 -11.03 -2.38
C GLY A 161 5.07 -10.32 -3.70
N GLY A 162 3.89 -9.70 -3.77
CA GLY A 162 3.43 -8.91 -4.91
C GLY A 162 4.40 -7.80 -5.30
N THR A 163 4.98 -7.12 -4.31
CA THR A 163 5.99 -6.08 -4.57
C THR A 163 7.31 -6.60 -5.15
N ALA A 164 7.62 -7.90 -5.07
CA ALA A 164 8.93 -8.43 -5.46
C ALA A 164 9.15 -8.52 -6.98
N THR A 165 8.09 -8.53 -7.79
CA THR A 165 8.19 -8.62 -9.26
C THR A 165 7.34 -7.54 -9.94
N LEU A 166 7.62 -7.28 -11.20
CA LEU A 166 6.86 -6.35 -12.04
C LEU A 166 5.36 -6.69 -12.14
N ILE A 167 4.96 -7.92 -11.82
CA ILE A 167 3.68 -8.51 -12.21
C ILE A 167 2.79 -8.85 -11.00
N GLY A 168 3.36 -9.01 -9.81
CA GLY A 168 2.62 -9.39 -8.60
C GLY A 168 1.64 -8.33 -8.06
N ASP A 169 1.70 -7.08 -8.53
CA ASP A 169 0.77 -6.00 -8.18
C ASP A 169 0.60 -4.99 -9.34
N PRO A 170 -0.63 -4.61 -9.76
CA PRO A 170 -0.87 -3.60 -10.81
C PRO A 170 -0.06 -2.29 -10.75
N PRO A 171 0.24 -1.64 -9.60
CA PRO A 171 1.14 -0.47 -9.56
C PRO A 171 2.54 -0.78 -10.07
N ASN A 172 3.07 -1.99 -9.86
CA ASN A 172 4.38 -2.38 -10.40
C ASN A 172 4.31 -2.44 -11.93
N VAL A 173 3.26 -3.07 -12.47
CA VAL A 173 3.02 -3.18 -13.91
C VAL A 173 2.99 -1.79 -14.56
N LEU A 174 2.25 -0.84 -13.96
CA LEU A 174 2.16 0.54 -14.43
C LEU A 174 3.54 1.24 -14.47
N ILE A 175 4.38 1.00 -13.46
CA ILE A 175 5.74 1.58 -13.39
C ILE A 175 6.65 1.02 -14.49
N GLY A 176 6.67 -0.30 -14.71
CA GLY A 176 7.49 -0.91 -15.77
C GLY A 176 6.86 -0.86 -17.16
N ALA A 177 5.59 -0.47 -17.30
CA ALA A 177 4.96 -0.18 -18.57
C ALA A 177 5.37 1.19 -19.13
N ASP A 178 5.79 2.15 -18.29
CA ASP A 178 6.30 3.45 -18.75
C ASP A 178 7.70 3.29 -19.38
N PRO A 179 7.88 3.54 -20.70
CA PRO A 179 9.18 3.46 -21.35
C PRO A 179 10.22 4.44 -20.78
N ARG A 180 9.78 5.52 -20.12
CA ARG A 180 10.66 6.52 -19.49
C ARG A 180 11.32 5.99 -18.22
N SER A 181 10.75 4.97 -17.59
CA SER A 181 11.35 4.35 -16.40
C SER A 181 12.63 3.58 -16.73
N GLY A 182 12.72 3.00 -17.93
CA GLY A 182 13.77 2.05 -18.30
C GLY A 182 13.76 0.76 -17.46
N LEU A 183 12.73 0.52 -16.66
CA LEU A 183 12.67 -0.60 -15.71
C LEU A 183 12.14 -1.85 -16.39
N SER A 184 12.95 -2.92 -16.34
CA SER A 184 12.57 -4.23 -16.85
C SER A 184 12.04 -5.14 -15.73
N PHE A 185 11.32 -6.20 -16.09
CA PHE A 185 10.98 -7.33 -15.19
C PHE A 185 12.19 -7.82 -14.38
N LEU A 186 13.38 -7.91 -14.99
CA LEU A 186 14.61 -8.32 -14.31
C LEU A 186 15.09 -7.25 -13.31
N SER A 187 14.95 -5.97 -13.64
CA SER A 187 15.27 -4.85 -12.74
C SER A 187 14.46 -4.92 -11.44
N PHE A 188 13.17 -5.29 -11.51
CA PHE A 188 12.36 -5.52 -10.31
C PHE A 188 12.93 -6.69 -9.46
N ILE A 189 13.26 -7.82 -10.08
CA ILE A 189 13.84 -8.97 -9.37
C ILE A 189 15.16 -8.60 -8.70
N GLU A 190 16.08 -7.95 -9.40
CA GLU A 190 17.40 -7.57 -8.90
C GLU A 190 17.32 -6.64 -7.69
N HIS A 191 16.44 -5.63 -7.74
CA HIS A 191 16.36 -4.59 -6.70
C HIS A 191 15.43 -4.96 -5.54
N LEU A 192 14.36 -5.72 -5.79
CA LEU A 192 13.29 -5.94 -4.80
C LEU A 192 13.31 -7.33 -4.16
N THR A 193 13.94 -8.34 -4.77
CA THR A 193 13.97 -9.71 -4.18
C THR A 193 14.60 -9.71 -2.79
N VAL A 194 15.79 -9.12 -2.62
CA VAL A 194 16.48 -9.13 -1.32
C VAL A 194 15.69 -8.36 -0.23
N PRO A 195 15.19 -7.12 -0.46
CA PRO A 195 14.28 -6.46 0.45
C PRO A 195 13.03 -7.29 0.80
N CYS A 196 12.37 -7.90 -0.19
CA CYS A 196 11.15 -8.67 0.05
C CYS A 196 11.41 -9.95 0.86
N LEU A 197 12.51 -10.67 0.59
CA LEU A 197 12.93 -11.83 1.40
C LEU A 197 13.22 -11.44 2.86
N LEU A 198 13.88 -10.30 3.08
CA LEU A 198 14.13 -9.76 4.41
C LEU A 198 12.82 -9.35 5.11
N MET A 199 11.90 -8.70 4.40
CA MET A 199 10.57 -8.33 4.92
C MET A 199 9.73 -9.56 5.28
N LEU A 200 9.77 -10.64 4.48
CA LEU A 200 9.12 -11.92 4.81
C LEU A 200 9.74 -12.56 6.06
N ALA A 201 11.07 -12.54 6.20
CA ALA A 201 11.75 -13.04 7.40
C ALA A 201 11.39 -12.22 8.66
N VAL A 202 11.36 -10.89 8.55
CA VAL A 202 10.91 -9.97 9.61
C VAL A 202 9.43 -10.22 9.93
N LEU A 203 8.57 -10.46 8.94
CA LEU A 203 7.16 -10.78 9.13
C LEU A 203 6.99 -12.12 9.87
N VAL A 204 7.79 -13.15 9.56
CA VAL A 204 7.77 -14.41 10.33
C VAL A 204 8.19 -14.18 11.78
N TRP A 205 9.26 -13.40 12.02
CA TRP A 205 9.73 -13.06 13.35
C TRP A 205 8.69 -12.26 14.15
N TYR A 206 8.14 -11.20 13.55
CA TYR A 206 7.11 -10.35 14.12
C TYR A 206 5.84 -11.15 14.45
N SER A 207 5.35 -11.95 13.50
CA SER A 207 4.12 -12.73 13.70
C SER A 207 4.26 -13.73 14.85
N ARG A 208 5.42 -14.39 14.99
CA ARG A 208 5.70 -15.30 16.11
C ARG A 208 5.77 -14.59 17.48
N ARG A 209 6.09 -13.30 17.51
CA ARG A 209 6.16 -12.48 18.74
C ARG A 209 4.83 -11.82 19.09
N TYR A 210 4.07 -11.38 18.08
CA TYR A 210 2.79 -10.69 18.24
C TYR A 210 1.62 -11.66 18.45
N TYR A 211 1.68 -12.85 17.83
CA TYR A 211 0.75 -13.95 18.05
C TYR A 211 1.47 -15.12 18.75
N PRO A 212 1.83 -14.98 20.04
CA PRO A 212 2.52 -16.03 20.77
C PRO A 212 1.61 -17.24 20.93
N VAL A 213 1.93 -18.32 20.23
CA VAL A 213 1.31 -19.62 20.41
C VAL A 213 2.18 -20.46 21.33
N ASP A 214 1.56 -21.18 22.26
CA ASP A 214 2.25 -22.10 23.17
C ASP A 214 3.10 -23.11 22.37
N PRO A 215 4.43 -23.20 22.59
CA PRO A 215 5.29 -24.17 21.92
C PRO A 215 4.90 -25.64 22.14
N ALA A 216 4.21 -25.95 23.23
CA ALA A 216 3.68 -27.28 23.52
C ALA A 216 2.41 -27.60 22.71
N HIS A 217 1.73 -26.60 22.15
CA HIS A 217 0.51 -26.79 21.38
C HIS A 217 0.82 -27.45 20.04
N ARG A 218 0.59 -28.77 19.97
CA ARG A 218 0.61 -29.56 18.74
C ARG A 218 -0.78 -30.12 18.52
N ALA A 219 -1.38 -29.80 17.38
CA ALA A 219 -2.57 -30.52 16.95
C ALA A 219 -2.14 -31.88 16.39
N ASP A 220 -2.99 -32.89 16.56
CA ASP A 220 -2.93 -34.05 15.68
C ASP A 220 -3.35 -33.59 14.26
N VAL A 221 -2.52 -33.92 13.28
CA VAL A 221 -2.62 -33.42 11.91
C VAL A 221 -2.49 -34.58 10.96
N THR A 222 -3.65 -35.16 10.67
CA THR A 222 -3.83 -36.12 9.59
C THR A 222 -3.98 -35.39 8.25
N ALA A 223 -3.50 -36.06 7.19
CA ALA A 223 -3.78 -35.65 5.82
C ALA A 223 -5.30 -35.74 5.57
N SER A 224 -5.82 -34.73 4.88
CA SER A 224 -7.21 -34.65 4.40
C SER A 224 -7.50 -35.64 3.28
N GLY A 225 -6.46 -36.14 2.61
CA GLY A 225 -6.59 -36.96 1.41
C GLY A 225 -6.90 -36.15 0.15
N ALA A 226 -6.56 -34.86 0.13
CA ALA A 226 -6.75 -34.03 -1.07
C ALA A 226 -5.86 -34.54 -2.21
N THR A 227 -6.45 -34.95 -3.33
CA THR A 227 -5.75 -35.47 -4.51
C THR A 227 -5.71 -34.42 -5.64
N LEU A 228 -4.65 -34.45 -6.45
CA LEU A 228 -4.61 -33.67 -7.69
C LEU A 228 -5.63 -34.23 -8.69
N THR A 229 -6.44 -33.34 -9.28
CA THR A 229 -7.30 -33.66 -10.42
C THR A 229 -6.60 -33.26 -11.70
N ASN A 230 -6.87 -33.99 -12.79
CA ASN A 230 -6.53 -33.62 -14.17
C ASN A 230 -5.05 -33.26 -14.34
N LEU A 231 -4.18 -34.17 -13.89
CA LEU A 231 -2.72 -34.04 -13.95
C LEU A 231 -2.15 -33.68 -15.34
N PRO A 232 -2.74 -34.10 -16.49
CA PRO A 232 -2.33 -33.62 -17.81
C PRO A 232 -2.53 -32.10 -17.98
N LEU A 233 -3.67 -31.56 -17.56
CA LEU A 233 -3.95 -30.12 -17.59
C LEU A 233 -2.97 -29.37 -16.68
N LEU A 234 -2.77 -29.83 -15.44
CA LEU A 234 -1.80 -29.20 -14.53
C LEU A 234 -0.37 -29.15 -15.11
N ARG A 235 0.06 -30.21 -15.81
CA ARG A 235 1.36 -30.24 -16.50
C ARG A 235 1.40 -29.26 -17.68
N ALA A 236 0.35 -29.19 -18.49
CA ALA A 236 0.25 -28.24 -19.59
C ALA A 236 0.28 -26.80 -19.08
N THR A 237 -0.57 -26.45 -18.10
CA THR A 237 -0.58 -25.13 -17.46
C THR A 237 0.76 -24.79 -16.80
N GLY A 238 1.45 -25.77 -16.20
CA GLY A 238 2.80 -25.58 -15.65
C GLY A 238 3.83 -25.20 -16.72
N TRP A 239 3.89 -25.94 -17.83
CA TRP A 239 4.77 -25.61 -18.96
C TRP A 239 4.44 -24.27 -19.62
N ILE A 240 3.15 -23.97 -19.80
CA ILE A 240 2.74 -22.68 -20.37
C ILE A 240 3.07 -21.53 -19.41
N SER A 241 2.94 -21.73 -18.08
CA SER A 241 3.36 -20.72 -17.08
C SER A 241 4.88 -20.45 -17.13
N ILE A 242 5.69 -21.47 -17.38
CA ILE A 242 7.14 -21.31 -17.61
C ILE A 242 7.40 -20.53 -18.91
N ALA A 243 6.64 -20.79 -19.98
CA ALA A 243 6.75 -20.04 -21.23
C ALA A 243 6.32 -18.57 -21.09
N ILE A 244 5.25 -18.29 -20.33
CA ILE A 244 4.81 -16.94 -19.96
C ILE A 244 5.94 -16.21 -19.20
N LEU A 245 6.54 -16.86 -18.19
CA LEU A 245 7.65 -16.30 -17.42
C LEU A 245 8.90 -16.04 -18.28
N ALA A 246 9.21 -16.92 -19.23
CA ALA A 246 10.27 -16.71 -20.21
C ALA A 246 9.97 -15.50 -21.13
N GLY A 247 8.70 -15.30 -21.52
CA GLY A 247 8.24 -14.11 -22.22
C GLY A 247 8.42 -12.83 -21.40
N PHE A 248 8.12 -12.86 -20.09
CA PHE A 248 8.38 -11.75 -19.18
C PHE A 248 9.88 -11.47 -19.02
N LEU A 249 10.72 -12.49 -18.95
CA LEU A 249 12.18 -12.31 -18.87
C LEU A 249 12.77 -11.73 -20.16
N THR A 250 12.17 -12.03 -21.33
CA THR A 250 12.66 -11.59 -22.64
C THR A 250 12.01 -10.30 -23.18
N HIS A 251 11.00 -9.73 -22.50
CA HIS A 251 10.28 -8.53 -22.97
C HIS A 251 11.22 -7.33 -23.28
N SER A 252 12.31 -7.16 -22.52
CA SER A 252 13.29 -6.09 -22.72
C SER A 252 14.17 -6.29 -23.96
N LEU A 253 14.32 -7.53 -24.43
CA LEU A 253 15.02 -7.87 -25.67
C LEU A 253 14.05 -7.75 -26.86
N THR A 254 12.83 -8.27 -26.71
CA THR A 254 11.82 -8.30 -27.78
C THR A 254 11.04 -6.99 -27.94
N HIS A 255 11.19 -6.05 -27.01
CA HIS A 255 10.47 -4.77 -26.96
C HIS A 255 8.94 -4.91 -26.93
N MET A 256 8.43 -6.08 -26.51
CA MET A 256 6.98 -6.36 -26.43
C MET A 256 6.43 -5.98 -25.04
N PRO A 257 5.21 -5.43 -24.94
CA PRO A 257 4.54 -5.22 -23.65
C PRO A 257 4.34 -6.54 -22.90
N VAL A 258 4.45 -6.52 -21.57
CA VAL A 258 4.30 -7.74 -20.72
C VAL A 258 2.93 -8.42 -20.85
N ALA A 259 1.87 -7.69 -21.21
CA ALA A 259 0.58 -8.30 -21.52
C ALA A 259 0.61 -9.29 -22.69
N VAL A 260 1.50 -9.11 -23.68
CA VAL A 260 1.55 -9.94 -24.90
C VAL A 260 1.83 -11.42 -24.58
N PRO A 261 2.94 -11.80 -23.92
CA PRO A 261 3.18 -13.19 -23.53
C PRO A 261 2.13 -13.72 -22.54
N ALA A 262 1.55 -12.87 -21.69
CA ALA A 262 0.48 -13.27 -20.77
C ALA A 262 -0.81 -13.66 -21.51
N VAL A 263 -1.25 -12.85 -22.48
CA VAL A 263 -2.46 -13.11 -23.28
C VAL A 263 -2.27 -14.32 -24.19
N ILE A 264 -1.10 -14.47 -24.83
CA ILE A 264 -0.77 -15.66 -25.63
C ILE A 264 -0.81 -16.93 -24.75
N GLY A 265 -0.18 -16.86 -23.58
CA GLY A 265 -0.13 -17.99 -22.65
C GLY A 265 -1.48 -18.36 -22.06
N VAL A 266 -2.30 -17.39 -21.63
CA VAL A 266 -3.64 -17.70 -21.10
C VAL A 266 -4.57 -18.25 -22.17
N ALA A 267 -4.47 -17.76 -23.41
CA ALA A 267 -5.21 -18.35 -24.53
C ALA A 267 -4.82 -19.83 -24.73
N ALA A 268 -3.52 -20.15 -24.72
CA ALA A 268 -3.05 -21.53 -24.77
C ALA A 268 -3.52 -22.38 -23.58
N VAL A 269 -3.59 -21.81 -22.37
CA VAL A 269 -4.12 -22.51 -21.18
C VAL A 269 -5.62 -22.77 -21.28
N LEU A 270 -6.42 -21.81 -21.79
CA LEU A 270 -7.86 -21.99 -22.00
C LEU A 270 -8.14 -23.03 -23.10
N PHE A 271 -7.38 -23.01 -24.20
CA PHE A 271 -7.46 -24.08 -25.22
C PHE A 271 -7.05 -25.45 -24.67
N ALA A 272 -6.00 -25.53 -23.85
CA ALA A 272 -5.62 -26.78 -23.19
C ALA A 272 -6.70 -27.27 -22.21
N GLN A 273 -7.32 -26.36 -21.46
CA GLN A 273 -8.41 -26.66 -20.54
C GLN A 273 -9.64 -27.20 -21.28
N ASP A 274 -10.10 -26.54 -22.36
CA ASP A 274 -11.21 -27.04 -23.18
C ASP A 274 -10.87 -28.41 -23.79
N TYR A 275 -9.65 -28.58 -24.32
CA TYR A 275 -9.18 -29.84 -24.89
C TYR A 275 -9.19 -31.01 -23.89
N TYR A 276 -8.70 -30.80 -22.66
CA TYR A 276 -8.71 -31.85 -21.64
C TYR A 276 -10.11 -32.06 -21.06
N TYR A 277 -10.91 -31.00 -20.90
CA TYR A 277 -12.30 -31.10 -20.45
C TYR A 277 -13.16 -31.94 -21.41
N LEU A 278 -13.07 -31.67 -22.72
CA LEU A 278 -13.78 -32.41 -23.78
C LEU A 278 -13.29 -33.86 -23.99
N ARG A 279 -12.14 -34.25 -23.42
CA ARG A 279 -11.66 -35.64 -23.41
C ARG A 279 -12.28 -36.47 -22.28
N GLU A 280 -12.50 -35.86 -21.13
CA GLU A 280 -13.03 -36.53 -19.93
C GLU A 280 -14.55 -36.45 -19.86
N HIS A 281 -15.13 -35.34 -20.33
CA HIS A 281 -16.57 -35.07 -20.34
C HIS A 281 -17.06 -35.00 -21.79
N LYS A 282 -18.25 -35.56 -22.04
CA LYS A 282 -19.01 -35.33 -23.28
C LYS A 282 -20.16 -34.36 -22.99
N PRO A 283 -19.90 -33.05 -22.84
CA PRO A 283 -20.93 -32.08 -22.51
C PRO A 283 -22.00 -32.07 -23.60
N THR A 284 -23.25 -31.88 -23.17
CA THR A 284 -24.37 -31.52 -24.04
C THR A 284 -24.11 -30.18 -24.73
N ALA A 285 -24.89 -29.86 -25.77
CA ALA A 285 -24.71 -28.62 -26.53
C ALA A 285 -24.82 -27.35 -25.66
N GLU A 286 -25.68 -27.38 -24.63
CA GLU A 286 -25.83 -26.29 -23.65
C GLU A 286 -24.65 -26.23 -22.67
N GLU A 287 -24.21 -27.36 -22.10
CA GLU A 287 -23.03 -27.40 -21.21
C GLU A 287 -21.75 -26.92 -21.94
N ARG A 288 -21.63 -27.21 -23.23
CA ARG A 288 -20.48 -26.81 -24.05
C ARG A 288 -20.38 -25.29 -24.24
N GLN A 289 -21.50 -24.56 -24.21
CA GLN A 289 -21.49 -23.09 -24.22
C GLN A 289 -20.98 -22.50 -22.90
N HIS A 290 -21.13 -23.24 -21.79
CA HIS A 290 -20.87 -22.74 -20.44
C HIS A 290 -19.53 -23.20 -19.83
N GLY A 291 -18.81 -24.16 -20.43
CA GLY A 291 -17.58 -24.75 -19.86
C GLY A 291 -16.42 -23.76 -19.67
N VAL A 292 -15.92 -23.15 -20.75
CA VAL A 292 -14.90 -22.07 -20.68
C VAL A 292 -15.48 -20.80 -20.07
N LEU A 293 -16.74 -20.50 -20.40
CA LEU A 293 -17.47 -19.33 -19.93
C LEU A 293 -17.57 -19.28 -18.40
N ALA A 294 -17.75 -20.42 -17.72
CA ALA A 294 -17.80 -20.49 -16.27
C ALA A 294 -16.54 -19.97 -15.57
N ILE A 295 -15.35 -20.17 -16.16
CA ILE A 295 -14.09 -19.61 -15.63
C ILE A 295 -14.01 -18.11 -15.94
N LEU A 296 -14.34 -17.72 -17.18
CA LEU A 296 -14.35 -16.31 -17.58
C LEU A 296 -15.35 -15.47 -16.77
N GLU A 297 -16.48 -16.04 -16.34
CA GLU A 297 -17.51 -15.34 -15.57
C GLU A 297 -17.29 -15.40 -14.05
N ARG A 298 -16.83 -16.54 -13.50
CA ARG A 298 -16.78 -16.77 -12.04
C ARG A 298 -15.41 -16.57 -11.41
N ASP A 299 -14.33 -16.84 -12.14
CA ASP A 299 -12.97 -16.75 -11.61
C ASP A 299 -12.28 -15.42 -11.93
N ILE A 300 -12.74 -14.70 -12.97
CA ILE A 300 -12.25 -13.36 -13.31
C ILE A 300 -12.95 -12.31 -12.44
N GLU A 301 -12.16 -11.46 -11.78
CA GLU A 301 -12.70 -10.34 -11.00
C GLU A 301 -13.07 -9.15 -11.90
N TRP A 302 -14.17 -9.25 -12.65
CA TRP A 302 -14.76 -8.12 -13.38
C TRP A 302 -14.92 -6.84 -12.54
N PRO A 303 -15.28 -6.89 -11.24
CA PRO A 303 -15.26 -5.71 -10.38
C PRO A 303 -13.87 -5.04 -10.27
N THR A 304 -12.80 -5.83 -10.21
CA THR A 304 -11.43 -5.34 -10.06
C THR A 304 -10.91 -4.76 -11.39
N LEU A 305 -11.20 -5.41 -12.51
CA LEU A 305 -10.89 -4.86 -13.85
C LEU A 305 -11.63 -3.53 -14.11
N ALA A 306 -12.93 -3.48 -13.81
CA ALA A 306 -13.73 -2.26 -13.94
C ALA A 306 -13.22 -1.13 -13.02
N PHE A 307 -12.83 -1.46 -11.78
CA PHE A 307 -12.21 -0.50 -10.86
C PHE A 307 -10.95 0.13 -11.46
N PHE A 308 -10.04 -0.65 -12.05
CA PHE A 308 -8.83 -0.13 -12.68
C PHE A 308 -9.12 0.74 -13.92
N ILE A 309 -10.06 0.34 -14.78
CA ILE A 309 -10.46 1.14 -15.96
C ILE A 309 -10.93 2.54 -15.53
N PHE A 310 -11.83 2.62 -14.55
CA PHE A 310 -12.34 3.91 -14.08
C PHE A 310 -11.28 4.69 -13.28
N LEU A 311 -10.42 4.03 -12.52
CA LEU A 311 -9.30 4.68 -11.83
C LEU A 311 -8.32 5.31 -12.82
N PHE A 312 -7.99 4.63 -13.91
CA PHE A 312 -7.12 5.18 -14.96
C PHE A 312 -7.72 6.42 -15.63
N ILE A 313 -9.03 6.46 -15.86
CA ILE A 313 -9.70 7.66 -16.40
C ILE A 313 -9.61 8.83 -15.41
N LEU A 314 -9.76 8.58 -14.10
CA LEU A 314 -9.62 9.61 -13.06
C LEU A 314 -8.18 10.12 -12.92
N VAL A 315 -7.19 9.23 -12.98
CA VAL A 315 -5.76 9.61 -13.01
C VAL A 315 -5.44 10.38 -14.30
N GLY A 316 -5.97 9.93 -15.43
CA GLY A 316 -5.92 10.65 -16.71
C GLY A 316 -6.42 12.08 -16.58
N ALA A 317 -7.57 12.31 -15.93
CA ALA A 317 -8.10 13.65 -15.72
C ALA A 317 -7.18 14.53 -14.87
N ALA A 318 -6.51 13.97 -13.86
CA ALA A 318 -5.51 14.70 -13.06
C ALA A 318 -4.24 15.05 -13.85
N VAL A 319 -3.82 14.19 -14.79
CA VAL A 319 -2.72 14.48 -15.71
C VAL A 319 -3.13 15.54 -16.74
N SER A 320 -4.31 15.39 -17.37
CA SER A 320 -4.81 16.27 -18.42
C SER A 320 -5.05 17.71 -17.93
N THR A 321 -5.60 17.87 -16.72
CA THR A 321 -5.77 19.19 -16.06
C THR A 321 -4.46 19.79 -15.51
N GLY A 322 -3.35 19.04 -15.51
CA GLY A 322 -2.07 19.50 -14.97
C GLY A 322 -1.98 19.49 -13.44
N LEU A 323 -2.90 18.82 -12.73
CA LEU A 323 -2.87 18.67 -11.27
C LEU A 323 -1.61 17.92 -10.80
N ILE A 324 -1.18 16.89 -11.52
CA ILE A 324 0.05 16.14 -11.17
C ILE A 324 1.30 17.00 -11.37
N GLU A 325 1.32 17.81 -12.43
CA GLU A 325 2.40 18.77 -12.74
C GLU A 325 2.53 19.84 -11.64
N SER A 326 1.41 20.46 -11.23
CA SER A 326 1.43 21.50 -10.20
C SER A 326 1.81 20.96 -8.81
N LEU A 327 1.37 19.73 -8.47
CA LEU A 327 1.82 19.03 -7.26
C LEU A 327 3.32 18.73 -7.28
N ALA A 328 3.85 18.23 -8.41
CA ALA A 328 5.27 17.95 -8.57
C ALA A 328 6.13 19.22 -8.43
N GLN A 329 5.71 20.33 -9.05
CA GLN A 329 6.38 21.63 -8.94
C GLN A 329 6.34 22.19 -7.52
N ALA A 330 5.21 22.04 -6.80
CA ALA A 330 5.09 22.46 -5.40
C ALA A 330 6.00 21.63 -4.47
N MET A 331 6.11 20.31 -4.70
CA MET A 331 7.06 19.44 -4.00
C MET A 331 8.52 19.84 -4.29
N ALA A 332 8.87 20.06 -5.56
CA ALA A 332 10.21 20.46 -5.97
C ALA A 332 10.61 21.82 -5.36
N TRP A 333 9.70 22.80 -5.34
CA TRP A 333 9.91 24.09 -4.67
C TRP A 333 10.17 23.92 -3.17
N THR A 334 9.39 23.05 -2.51
CA THR A 334 9.52 22.79 -1.06
C THR A 334 10.87 22.13 -0.74
N VAL A 335 11.27 21.11 -1.50
CA VAL A 335 12.57 20.44 -1.36
C VAL A 335 13.72 21.41 -1.66
N GLY A 336 13.62 22.20 -2.73
CA GLY A 336 14.63 23.19 -3.10
C GLY A 336 14.81 24.30 -2.06
N ARG A 337 13.73 24.69 -1.38
CA ARG A 337 13.80 25.64 -0.25
C ARG A 337 14.53 25.03 0.95
N ILE A 338 14.15 23.82 1.36
CA ILE A 338 14.80 23.12 2.48
C ILE A 338 16.28 22.84 2.20
N SER A 339 16.63 22.49 0.96
CA SER A 339 18.02 22.29 0.53
C SER A 339 18.86 23.55 0.70
N LYS A 340 18.31 24.72 0.34
CA LYS A 340 18.98 26.03 0.48
C LYS A 340 19.06 26.50 1.92
N ASP A 341 17.97 26.36 2.68
CA ASP A 341 17.90 26.80 4.08
C ASP A 341 18.78 25.95 5.03
N ALA A 342 19.24 24.77 4.58
CA ALA A 342 20.06 23.83 5.38
C ALA A 342 21.41 23.44 4.73
N ASP A 343 21.82 24.11 3.64
CA ASP A 343 23.06 23.87 2.88
C ASP A 343 23.36 22.38 2.59
N LEU A 344 22.33 21.66 2.15
CA LEU A 344 22.38 20.21 1.98
C LEU A 344 23.04 19.84 0.64
N SER A 345 24.04 18.96 0.70
CA SER A 345 24.58 18.22 -0.44
C SER A 345 23.46 17.57 -1.28
N PRO A 346 23.56 17.46 -2.62
CA PRO A 346 22.54 16.85 -3.46
C PRO A 346 22.08 15.45 -2.99
N THR A 347 23.00 14.63 -2.48
CA THR A 347 22.67 13.31 -1.92
C THR A 347 21.88 13.41 -0.62
N ALA A 348 22.21 14.36 0.26
CA ALA A 348 21.46 14.64 1.48
C ALA A 348 20.07 15.23 1.18
N THR A 349 19.95 16.05 0.12
CA THR A 349 18.67 16.59 -0.36
C THR A 349 17.75 15.48 -0.88
N LEU A 350 18.26 14.51 -1.64
CA LEU A 350 17.50 13.31 -2.04
C LEU A 350 17.04 12.48 -0.83
N LEU A 351 17.91 12.32 0.17
CA LEU A 351 17.59 11.58 1.40
C LEU A 351 16.53 12.30 2.24
N VAL A 352 16.59 13.62 2.34
CA VAL A 352 15.56 14.45 3.00
C VAL A 352 14.24 14.44 2.23
N ALA A 353 14.27 14.45 0.90
CA ALA A 353 13.07 14.32 0.06
C ALA A 353 12.41 12.94 0.26
N ALA A 354 13.19 11.85 0.30
CA ALA A 354 12.68 10.50 0.57
C ALA A 354 12.10 10.35 2.00
N LEU A 355 12.65 11.08 2.98
CA LEU A 355 12.17 11.09 4.37
C LEU A 355 11.04 12.09 4.63
N PHE A 356 10.67 12.92 3.66
CA PHE A 356 9.66 13.97 3.82
C PHE A 356 8.27 13.48 4.30
N PRO A 357 7.77 12.27 3.95
CA PRO A 357 6.53 11.74 4.51
C PRO A 357 6.54 11.52 6.03
N LEU A 358 7.71 11.49 6.66
CA LEU A 358 7.88 11.09 8.07
C LEU A 358 8.17 12.24 9.04
N HIS A 359 8.33 13.47 8.57
CA HIS A 359 8.79 14.58 9.41
C HIS A 359 7.81 15.75 9.51
N ARG A 360 6.66 15.52 10.17
CA ARG A 360 5.99 16.59 10.91
C ARG A 360 6.91 17.08 12.04
N ARG A 361 7.74 18.09 11.76
CA ARG A 361 8.33 18.90 12.83
C ARG A 361 7.21 19.65 13.53
N HIS A 362 7.01 19.36 14.82
CA HIS A 362 6.35 20.31 15.69
C HIS A 362 7.20 21.59 15.71
N HIS A 363 6.64 22.71 15.26
CA HIS A 363 7.22 24.01 15.57
C HIS A 363 7.21 24.18 17.10
N PRO A 364 8.32 24.58 17.73
CA PRO A 364 8.26 25.14 19.07
C PRO A 364 7.49 26.46 18.98
N ALA A 365 6.35 26.55 19.66
CA ALA A 365 5.63 27.81 19.78
C ALA A 365 6.50 28.79 20.58
N GLY A 366 6.88 29.90 19.96
CA GLY A 366 7.68 30.94 20.60
C GLY A 366 6.87 31.82 21.55
N GLY A 367 7.56 32.45 22.49
CA GLY A 367 7.07 33.60 23.24
C GLY A 367 6.33 33.28 24.55
N GLU A 368 7.06 33.21 25.66
CA GLU A 368 6.49 33.58 26.96
C GLU A 368 6.25 35.10 27.00
N PRO A 369 5.05 35.57 27.41
CA PRO A 369 4.87 36.91 27.94
C PRO A 369 5.07 36.89 29.46
N ALA A 370 5.77 37.89 29.99
CA ALA A 370 6.15 37.99 31.39
C ALA A 370 4.97 37.88 32.38
N ARG A 371 5.15 37.09 33.45
CA ARG A 371 4.21 37.03 34.58
C ARG A 371 4.29 38.31 35.42
N VAL A 372 3.41 39.27 35.15
CA VAL A 372 3.16 40.39 36.08
C VAL A 372 2.38 39.90 37.30
N ALA A 373 2.91 40.19 38.50
CA ALA A 373 2.36 39.71 39.75
C ALA A 373 1.12 40.52 40.21
N ALA A 374 -0.08 39.95 40.03
CA ALA A 374 -1.31 40.48 40.61
C ALA A 374 -1.61 39.80 41.97
N ARG A 375 -1.57 40.59 43.05
CA ARG A 375 -1.88 40.15 44.43
C ARG A 375 -3.34 39.67 44.56
N ARG A 376 -3.56 38.47 45.11
CA ARG A 376 -4.89 38.05 45.58
C ARG A 376 -5.23 38.74 46.91
N PRO A 377 -6.46 39.25 47.13
CA PRO A 377 -6.90 39.69 48.45
C PRO A 377 -7.08 38.51 49.40
N ARG A 378 -6.67 38.67 50.67
CA ARG A 378 -6.92 37.70 51.74
C ARG A 378 -8.39 37.74 52.16
N ARG A 379 -9.00 36.57 52.41
CA ARG A 379 -10.26 36.47 53.16
C ARG A 379 -9.95 36.66 54.67
N PRO A 380 -10.73 37.46 55.42
CA PRO A 380 -10.62 37.53 56.86
C PRO A 380 -11.30 36.33 57.56
N GLY A 381 -10.85 36.02 58.77
CA GLY A 381 -11.43 35.00 59.64
C GLY A 381 -12.66 35.48 60.42
N PRO A 382 -13.24 34.63 61.29
CA PRO A 382 -14.55 34.85 61.89
C PRO A 382 -14.51 35.78 63.12
N VAL A 383 -15.62 36.48 63.37
CA VAL A 383 -15.90 37.21 64.61
C VAL A 383 -17.26 36.75 65.16
N VAL A 384 -17.36 36.65 66.48
CA VAL A 384 -18.52 36.18 67.26
C VAL A 384 -19.47 37.34 67.59
N GLY A 385 -20.80 37.13 67.59
CA GLY A 385 -21.73 38.12 68.17
C GLY A 385 -23.23 37.93 67.90
N ALA A 386 -23.94 37.38 68.89
CA ALA A 386 -25.33 37.63 69.34
C ALA A 386 -26.51 38.03 68.37
N GLY A 387 -27.69 37.46 68.63
CA GLY A 387 -28.95 38.25 68.69
C GLY A 387 -30.21 37.75 67.94
N ALA A 388 -31.27 37.42 68.69
CA ALA A 388 -32.72 37.45 68.37
C ALA A 388 -33.25 36.93 66.99
N ARG A 389 -33.97 35.80 66.92
CA ARG A 389 -35.44 35.63 67.12
C ARG A 389 -36.38 36.45 66.19
N ARG A 390 -37.05 35.79 65.22
CA ARG A 390 -38.52 35.45 65.22
C ARG A 390 -38.99 34.73 63.92
N LEU A 391 -40.05 33.92 64.07
CA LEU A 391 -40.87 33.17 63.07
C LEU A 391 -42.04 34.06 62.53
N PRO A 392 -43.00 33.64 61.63
CA PRO A 392 -43.43 32.27 61.25
C PRO A 392 -43.96 31.96 59.80
N ARG A 393 -44.12 30.64 59.54
CA ARG A 393 -45.07 29.86 58.68
C ARG A 393 -46.14 30.56 57.77
N ARG A 394 -46.34 30.00 56.55
CA ARG A 394 -47.57 29.24 56.08
C ARG A 394 -47.46 28.80 54.57
N GLN A 395 -47.71 27.51 54.22
CA GLN A 395 -48.95 26.89 53.62
C GLN A 395 -49.03 27.05 52.07
N ARG A 396 -49.46 26.09 51.21
CA ARG A 396 -50.59 25.13 51.26
C ARG A 396 -50.41 23.82 50.45
N HIS A 397 -51.28 22.86 50.77
CA HIS A 397 -51.75 21.67 50.01
C HIS A 397 -52.59 22.05 48.75
N ALA A 398 -53.08 21.18 47.85
CA ALA A 398 -52.91 19.75 47.47
C ALA A 398 -53.73 19.50 46.17
N ASP A 399 -53.71 18.29 45.58
CA ASP A 399 -54.96 17.70 45.05
C ASP A 399 -54.97 16.15 44.98
N ARG A 400 -56.16 15.52 44.86
CA ARG A 400 -56.36 14.05 45.04
C ARG A 400 -57.60 13.44 44.30
N ARG A 401 -57.35 12.31 43.60
CA ARG A 401 -58.24 11.12 43.35
C ARG A 401 -59.35 11.12 42.28
N LEU A 402 -59.34 10.08 41.42
CA LEU A 402 -60.36 9.01 41.17
C LEU A 402 -59.88 8.11 39.98
N GLY A 403 -60.33 6.86 39.72
CA GLY A 403 -61.00 5.86 40.58
C GLY A 403 -61.60 4.61 39.85
N GLN A 404 -61.07 3.39 40.09
CA GLN A 404 -61.64 2.04 39.73
C GLN A 404 -61.65 1.64 38.22
N ARG A 405 -61.62 0.35 37.77
CA ARG A 405 -61.79 -1.01 38.35
C ARG A 405 -61.09 -2.11 37.49
N HIS A 406 -61.01 -3.37 37.98
CA HIS A 406 -60.53 -4.66 37.40
C HIS A 406 -60.02 -4.71 35.92
N GLY A 407 -58.91 -5.37 35.56
CA GLY A 407 -57.94 -6.23 36.27
C GLY A 407 -56.80 -6.65 35.30
N ASP A 408 -55.87 -7.56 35.60
CA ASP A 408 -55.57 -8.24 36.87
C ASP A 408 -54.06 -8.55 37.06
N ARG A 409 -53.61 -9.82 37.17
CA ARG A 409 -52.25 -10.24 37.57
C ARG A 409 -51.75 -11.50 36.80
N PRO A 410 -50.42 -11.84 36.75
CA PRO A 410 -49.42 -11.58 37.81
C PRO A 410 -47.95 -11.21 37.44
N ARG A 411 -47.29 -10.56 38.44
CA ARG A 411 -45.88 -10.69 38.90
C ARG A 411 -44.70 -10.59 37.89
N ARG A 412 -43.86 -9.55 38.06
CA ARG A 412 -42.51 -9.61 38.70
C ARG A 412 -41.81 -8.24 38.60
N GLU A 413 -41.61 -7.53 39.71
CA GLU A 413 -40.39 -7.44 40.54
C GLU A 413 -39.55 -6.19 40.25
N GLY A 414 -39.04 -5.56 41.31
CA GLY A 414 -38.56 -4.17 41.27
C GLY A 414 -37.15 -4.00 40.70
N ARG A 415 -36.92 -2.89 39.98
CA ARG A 415 -35.58 -2.44 39.59
C ARG A 415 -34.75 -2.14 40.85
N PRO A 416 -33.66 -2.87 41.17
CA PRO A 416 -32.91 -2.61 42.39
C PRO A 416 -31.97 -1.42 42.19
N ALA A 417 -31.96 -0.49 43.15
CA ALA A 417 -31.15 0.74 43.16
C ALA A 417 -29.63 0.53 42.97
N HIS A 418 -29.16 -0.72 43.07
CA HIS A 418 -27.81 -1.13 42.69
C HIS A 418 -27.44 -0.75 41.25
N LEU A 419 -28.39 -0.83 40.29
CA LEU A 419 -28.10 -0.67 38.87
C LEU A 419 -27.76 0.79 38.52
N VAL A 420 -28.51 1.74 39.08
CA VAL A 420 -28.27 3.19 38.92
C VAL A 420 -26.95 3.59 39.57
N ARG A 421 -26.61 3.04 40.74
CA ARG A 421 -25.30 3.24 41.38
C ARG A 421 -24.15 2.61 40.58
N ARG A 422 -24.38 1.49 39.87
CA ARG A 422 -23.38 0.83 39.00
C ARG A 422 -23.11 1.67 37.75
N ILE A 423 -24.14 2.20 37.11
CA ILE A 423 -24.03 3.12 35.95
C ILE A 423 -23.26 4.40 36.33
N HIS A 424 -23.55 5.00 37.49
CA HIS A 424 -22.81 6.19 37.95
C HIS A 424 -21.33 5.92 38.29
N ARG A 425 -20.96 4.71 38.74
CA ARG A 425 -19.55 4.34 38.93
C ARG A 425 -18.83 4.10 37.59
N LEU A 426 -19.50 3.46 36.63
CA LEU A 426 -18.97 3.24 35.28
C LEU A 426 -18.70 4.57 34.56
N ARG A 427 -19.60 5.56 34.68
CA ARG A 427 -19.40 6.89 34.06
C ARG A 427 -18.14 7.59 34.62
N ARG A 428 -18.00 7.69 35.95
CA ARG A 428 -16.83 8.31 36.60
C ARG A 428 -15.50 7.62 36.30
N ALA A 429 -15.50 6.34 35.95
CA ALA A 429 -14.28 5.63 35.55
C ALA A 429 -13.84 5.96 34.11
N CYS A 430 -14.76 6.43 33.26
CA CYS A 430 -14.49 6.79 31.86
C CYS A 430 -14.26 8.30 31.64
N ASP A 431 -14.71 9.16 32.56
CA ASP A 431 -14.63 10.63 32.44
C ASP A 431 -13.18 11.20 32.41
N GLY A 432 -12.15 10.36 32.54
CA GLY A 432 -10.72 10.76 32.57
C GLY A 432 -9.93 10.56 31.26
N TYR A 433 -10.54 10.06 30.17
CA TYR A 433 -9.84 9.80 28.90
C TYR A 433 -10.28 10.77 27.79
N HIS A 434 -9.34 11.55 27.26
CA HIS A 434 -9.61 12.47 26.14
C HIS A 434 -9.85 11.71 24.82
N ALA A 435 -10.92 12.08 24.12
CA ALA A 435 -11.31 11.51 22.84
C ALA A 435 -10.47 12.08 21.69
N GLY A 436 -9.33 11.46 21.40
CA GLY A 436 -8.48 11.77 20.23
C GLY A 436 -8.08 10.56 19.38
N ASP A 437 -8.18 9.33 19.92
CA ASP A 437 -7.66 8.12 19.28
C ASP A 437 -8.71 7.00 19.23
N VAL A 438 -9.06 6.54 18.03
CA VAL A 438 -10.00 5.40 17.82
C VAL A 438 -9.42 4.10 18.42
N VAL A 439 -8.09 3.98 18.43
CA VAL A 439 -7.36 2.87 19.06
C VAL A 439 -7.41 2.97 20.59
N ALA A 440 -7.43 4.18 21.17
CA ALA A 440 -7.58 4.36 22.62
C ALA A 440 -9.02 4.05 23.08
N LEU A 441 -10.02 4.49 22.30
CA LEU A 441 -11.43 4.24 22.61
C LEU A 441 -11.79 2.74 22.55
N SER A 442 -11.32 2.03 21.52
CA SER A 442 -11.50 0.57 21.41
C SER A 442 -10.78 -0.21 22.51
N ARG A 443 -9.59 0.23 22.93
CA ARG A 443 -8.85 -0.34 24.08
C ARG A 443 -9.55 -0.08 25.42
N ALA A 444 -10.09 1.12 25.65
CA ALA A 444 -10.85 1.46 26.85
C ALA A 444 -12.14 0.60 26.95
N LEU A 445 -12.84 0.42 25.83
CA LEU A 445 -14.04 -0.43 25.75
C LEU A 445 -13.71 -1.92 25.97
N ALA A 446 -12.56 -2.42 25.46
CA ALA A 446 -12.11 -3.78 25.69
C ALA A 446 -11.78 -4.04 27.18
N LEU A 447 -11.06 -3.11 27.83
CA LEU A 447 -10.74 -3.19 29.27
C LEU A 447 -12.01 -3.09 30.14
N CYS A 448 -12.97 -2.24 29.77
CA CYS A 448 -14.27 -2.17 30.46
C CYS A 448 -15.10 -3.45 30.33
N ARG A 449 -14.99 -4.19 29.20
CA ARG A 449 -15.65 -5.50 29.04
C ARG A 449 -14.98 -6.61 29.86
N LEU A 450 -13.64 -6.62 29.94
CA LEU A 450 -12.90 -7.65 30.68
C LEU A 450 -13.05 -7.55 32.22
N GLY A 451 -13.43 -6.39 32.74
CA GLY A 451 -13.80 -6.23 34.16
C GLY A 451 -15.19 -6.77 34.53
N ALA A 452 -15.99 -7.20 33.54
CA ALA A 452 -17.40 -7.55 33.72
C ALA A 452 -17.65 -9.06 33.80
N GLY A 453 -17.05 -9.71 34.80
CA GLY A 453 -17.41 -11.06 35.23
C GLY A 453 -16.51 -12.17 34.69
N GLU A 454 -15.64 -12.68 35.57
CA GLU A 454 -15.11 -14.06 35.67
C GLU A 454 -14.02 -14.05 36.79
N PRO A 455 -13.92 -15.08 37.64
CA PRO A 455 -12.91 -15.16 38.71
C PRO A 455 -11.51 -15.50 38.16
N GLY A 456 -10.97 -14.61 37.33
CA GLY A 456 -9.63 -14.72 36.71
C GLY A 456 -9.04 -13.42 36.17
N GLY A 457 -9.82 -12.32 36.14
CA GLY A 457 -9.47 -11.08 35.45
C GLY A 457 -8.12 -10.45 35.84
N SER A 458 -7.67 -10.54 37.10
CA SER A 458 -6.39 -9.96 37.51
C SER A 458 -5.20 -10.55 36.73
N ARG A 459 -5.15 -11.88 36.57
CA ARG A 459 -4.07 -12.55 35.83
C ARG A 459 -4.08 -12.22 34.33
N ALA A 460 -5.25 -11.95 33.75
CA ALA A 460 -5.37 -11.50 32.37
C ALA A 460 -4.90 -10.04 32.18
N VAL A 461 -5.27 -9.16 33.11
CA VAL A 461 -4.83 -7.75 33.11
C VAL A 461 -3.32 -7.63 33.34
N ASP A 462 -2.74 -8.43 34.24
CA ASP A 462 -1.29 -8.40 34.48
C ASP A 462 -0.48 -9.01 33.32
N ARG A 463 -0.99 -10.04 32.64
CA ARG A 463 -0.40 -10.53 31.37
C ARG A 463 -0.44 -9.47 30.26
N LEU A 464 -1.55 -8.73 30.14
CA LEU A 464 -1.66 -7.62 29.18
C LEU A 464 -0.72 -6.45 29.52
N ARG A 465 -0.56 -6.11 30.80
CA ARG A 465 0.42 -5.11 31.27
C ARG A 465 1.87 -5.52 31.00
N GLY A 466 2.21 -6.79 31.20
CA GLY A 466 3.51 -7.34 30.84
C GLY A 466 3.80 -7.25 29.34
N ALA A 467 2.82 -7.60 28.49
CA ALA A 467 2.93 -7.41 27.05
C ALA A 467 3.06 -5.92 26.65
N GLN A 468 2.41 -5.01 27.39
CA GLN A 468 2.50 -3.56 27.20
C GLN A 468 3.92 -3.02 27.44
N ALA A 469 4.63 -3.54 28.45
CA ALA A 469 5.99 -3.13 28.79
C ALA A 469 7.05 -3.64 27.79
N HIS A 470 6.83 -4.79 27.13
CA HIS A 470 7.70 -5.27 26.06
C HIS A 470 7.38 -4.63 24.69
N GLY A 471 6.14 -4.23 24.43
CA GLY A 471 5.74 -3.60 23.16
C GLY A 471 6.47 -2.28 22.87
N SER A 472 6.77 -1.47 23.88
CA SER A 472 7.49 -0.20 23.72
C SER A 472 8.95 -0.40 23.31
N GLY A 473 9.64 -1.37 23.92
CA GLY A 473 10.99 -1.77 23.52
C GLY A 473 11.06 -2.33 22.10
N ILE A 474 10.02 -3.03 21.64
CA ILE A 474 9.93 -3.55 20.27
C ILE A 474 9.78 -2.41 19.26
N VAL A 475 8.96 -1.38 19.52
CA VAL A 475 8.87 -0.20 18.63
C VAL A 475 10.20 0.57 18.57
N ALA A 476 10.94 0.66 19.68
CA ALA A 476 12.28 1.24 19.69
C ALA A 476 13.28 0.40 18.87
N ALA A 477 13.32 -0.92 19.09
CA ALA A 477 14.20 -1.83 18.35
C ALA A 477 13.88 -1.88 16.85
N MET A 478 12.60 -1.81 16.47
CA MET A 478 12.17 -1.78 15.07
C MET A 478 12.51 -0.44 14.40
N ARG A 479 12.42 0.68 15.12
CA ARG A 479 12.94 1.97 14.66
C ARG A 479 14.45 1.93 14.45
N ILE A 480 15.20 1.31 15.37
CA ILE A 480 16.66 1.14 15.25
C ILE A 480 17.02 0.24 14.06
N LEU A 481 16.31 -0.88 13.85
CA LEU A 481 16.52 -1.78 12.70
C LEU A 481 16.18 -1.12 11.36
N VAL A 482 15.09 -0.35 11.29
CA VAL A 482 14.76 0.44 10.09
C VAL A 482 15.81 1.53 9.85
N PHE A 483 16.29 2.19 10.89
CA PHE A 483 17.36 3.20 10.79
C PHE A 483 18.69 2.58 10.31
N LEU A 484 19.07 1.40 10.82
CA LEU A 484 20.21 0.62 10.35
C LEU A 484 20.03 0.13 8.90
N ALA A 485 18.84 -0.32 8.51
CA ALA A 485 18.54 -0.73 7.15
C ALA A 485 18.57 0.44 6.14
N ILE A 486 18.23 1.65 6.57
CA ILE A 486 18.36 2.89 5.79
C ILE A 486 19.82 3.38 5.70
N LEU A 487 20.67 3.03 6.69
CA LEU A 487 22.10 3.34 6.67
C LEU A 487 22.94 2.34 5.87
N LEU A 488 22.49 1.09 5.70
CA LEU A 488 23.20 0.03 4.99
C LEU A 488 23.51 0.27 3.49
N PRO A 489 22.77 1.09 2.71
CA PRO A 489 23.18 1.46 1.35
C PRO A 489 24.33 2.47 1.31
N ALA A 490 24.60 3.19 2.42
CA ALA A 490 25.54 4.32 2.42
C ALA A 490 27.02 3.91 2.25
N THR A 491 27.35 2.62 2.43
CA THR A 491 28.71 2.10 2.23
C THR A 491 28.98 1.59 0.81
N ALA A 492 28.00 1.59 -0.09
CA ALA A 492 28.12 1.02 -1.45
C ALA A 492 28.41 2.06 -2.56
N LEU A 493 28.35 3.36 -2.27
CA LEU A 493 28.62 4.45 -3.23
C LEU A 493 29.62 5.47 -2.64
N ALA A 494 30.77 4.97 -2.21
CA ALA A 494 31.90 5.80 -1.78
C ALA A 494 32.92 6.01 -2.91
N GLN A 495 32.47 6.48 -4.08
CA GLN A 495 33.37 7.22 -4.99
C GLN A 495 33.24 8.71 -4.67
N SER A 496 34.35 9.31 -4.22
CA SER A 496 34.36 10.68 -3.72
C SER A 496 33.96 11.68 -4.83
N PRO A 497 33.12 12.70 -4.54
CA PRO A 497 32.74 13.73 -5.52
C PRO A 497 33.93 14.47 -6.15
N ALA A 498 35.07 14.50 -5.46
CA ALA A 498 36.33 15.06 -5.96
C ALA A 498 36.90 14.30 -7.16
N GLY A 499 36.79 12.97 -7.19
CA GLY A 499 37.31 12.14 -8.28
C GLY A 499 36.55 12.33 -9.59
N ASP A 500 35.21 12.33 -9.51
CA ASP A 500 34.36 12.56 -10.68
C ASP A 500 34.46 14.00 -11.20
N LEU A 501 34.61 15.00 -10.33
CA LEU A 501 34.86 16.38 -10.77
C LEU A 501 36.23 16.53 -11.46
N ALA A 502 37.28 15.91 -10.93
CA ALA A 502 38.61 15.89 -11.56
C ALA A 502 38.63 15.10 -12.88
N TYR A 503 37.77 14.09 -13.04
CA TYR A 503 37.57 13.39 -14.30
C TYR A 503 36.78 14.24 -15.32
N CYS A 504 35.67 14.85 -14.91
CA CYS A 504 34.88 15.77 -15.74
C CYS A 504 35.75 16.91 -16.29
N ASN A 505 36.56 17.55 -15.45
CA ASN A 505 37.45 18.62 -15.87
C ASN A 505 38.50 18.16 -16.90
N ARG A 506 39.03 16.92 -16.80
CA ARG A 506 39.93 16.35 -17.81
C ARG A 506 39.23 16.06 -19.14
N LEU A 507 37.95 15.65 -19.11
CA LEU A 507 37.13 15.50 -20.32
C LEU A 507 36.80 16.86 -20.96
N ALA A 508 36.48 17.87 -20.15
CA ALA A 508 36.24 19.25 -20.61
C ALA A 508 37.50 19.84 -21.25
N ASP A 509 38.68 19.71 -20.63
CA ASP A 509 39.96 20.14 -21.21
C ASP A 509 40.27 19.48 -22.56
N LEU A 510 39.91 18.20 -22.74
CA LEU A 510 40.03 17.49 -24.02
C LEU A 510 39.05 18.02 -25.06
N TYR A 511 37.78 18.19 -24.68
CA TYR A 511 36.75 18.75 -25.57
C TYR A 511 37.10 20.16 -26.01
N ASP A 512 37.41 21.07 -25.08
CA ASP A 512 37.73 22.47 -25.37
C ASP A 512 38.94 22.59 -26.31
N ARG A 513 39.94 21.71 -26.14
CA ARG A 513 41.20 21.72 -26.91
C ARG A 513 41.06 21.18 -28.33
N TYR A 514 40.23 20.17 -28.56
CA TYR A 514 40.15 19.47 -29.85
C TYR A 514 38.82 19.65 -30.61
N LEU A 515 37.73 19.99 -29.93
CA LEU A 515 36.37 20.10 -30.49
C LEU A 515 35.70 21.46 -30.22
N GLY A 516 36.13 22.19 -29.19
CA GLY A 516 35.51 23.45 -28.74
C GLY A 516 35.91 24.72 -29.50
N ARG A 517 36.89 24.67 -30.41
CA ARG A 517 37.37 25.85 -31.15
C ARG A 517 36.62 26.02 -32.49
N SER A 518 35.60 26.88 -32.49
CA SER A 518 34.83 27.22 -33.69
C SER A 518 34.62 28.73 -33.86
N GLU A 519 35.57 29.42 -34.50
CA GLU A 519 35.30 30.73 -35.14
C GLU A 519 35.82 30.84 -36.58
N ILE A 520 36.77 30.01 -37.03
CA ILE A 520 37.30 30.07 -38.41
C ILE A 520 37.55 28.67 -38.98
N ALA A 521 36.54 28.08 -39.64
CA ALA A 521 36.72 26.94 -40.56
C ALA A 521 35.46 26.66 -41.42
N SER A 522 35.05 27.59 -42.28
CA SER A 522 34.31 27.19 -43.49
C SER A 522 35.30 26.56 -44.47
N VAL A 523 35.16 25.25 -44.72
CA VAL A 523 35.70 24.42 -45.84
C VAL A 523 36.13 23.04 -45.31
N ARG A 524 35.46 21.98 -45.81
CA ARG A 524 35.70 20.54 -45.60
C ARG A 524 35.41 19.95 -44.19
N GLY A 525 34.12 19.69 -43.96
CA GLY A 525 33.67 18.35 -43.57
C GLY A 525 33.85 17.86 -42.12
N THR A 526 34.41 18.65 -41.21
CA THR A 526 34.41 18.35 -39.76
C THR A 526 33.23 19.03 -39.05
N PRO A 527 32.47 18.32 -38.19
CA PRO A 527 31.40 18.95 -37.41
C PRO A 527 32.01 19.80 -36.30
N GLY A 528 31.77 21.12 -36.34
CA GLY A 528 32.14 22.05 -35.28
C GLY A 528 31.45 21.71 -33.94
N GLY A 529 32.06 22.13 -32.83
CA GLY A 529 31.64 21.77 -31.48
C GLY A 529 30.15 21.99 -31.22
N SER A 530 29.42 20.90 -30.99
CA SER A 530 27.99 20.91 -30.69
C SER A 530 27.66 21.77 -29.46
N LEU A 531 26.50 22.44 -29.48
CA LEU A 531 26.00 23.23 -28.35
C LEU A 531 25.92 22.39 -27.06
N GLU A 532 25.52 21.11 -27.17
CA GLU A 532 25.51 20.16 -26.05
C GLU A 532 26.90 19.98 -25.40
N GLY A 533 27.95 19.86 -26.21
CA GLY A 533 29.32 19.71 -25.70
C GLY A 533 29.87 20.97 -25.04
N GLN A 534 29.51 22.15 -25.56
CA GLN A 534 29.86 23.43 -24.92
C GLN A 534 29.15 23.58 -23.56
N VAL A 535 27.86 23.23 -23.48
CA VAL A 535 27.08 23.21 -22.23
C VAL A 535 27.64 22.19 -21.23
N ALA A 536 27.99 20.98 -21.69
CA ALA A 536 28.57 19.95 -20.83
C ALA A 536 29.97 20.34 -20.31
N SER A 537 30.83 20.95 -21.15
CA SER A 537 32.11 21.51 -20.71
C SER A 537 31.90 22.57 -19.61
N ALA A 538 30.99 23.52 -19.83
CA ALA A 538 30.65 24.54 -18.83
C ALA A 538 30.11 23.93 -17.51
N GLN A 539 29.29 22.87 -17.58
CA GLN A 539 28.78 22.16 -16.40
C GLN A 539 29.90 21.48 -15.59
N CYS A 540 30.92 20.90 -16.23
CA CYS A 540 32.11 20.41 -15.51
C CYS A 540 32.79 21.55 -14.74
N ARG A 541 33.04 22.70 -15.40
CA ARG A 541 33.68 23.87 -14.78
C ARG A 541 32.86 24.46 -13.62
N GLN A 542 31.53 24.35 -13.67
CA GLN A 542 30.59 24.78 -12.62
C GLN A 542 30.39 23.76 -11.49
N GLY A 543 31.14 22.65 -11.47
CA GLY A 543 31.06 21.66 -10.39
C GLY A 543 29.89 20.67 -10.51
N GLN A 544 29.30 20.50 -11.70
CA GLN A 544 28.12 19.64 -11.94
C GLN A 544 28.46 18.44 -12.84
N PRO A 545 29.24 17.44 -12.36
CA PRO A 545 29.79 16.39 -13.23
C PRO A 545 28.77 15.36 -13.72
N ALA A 546 27.70 15.11 -12.98
CA ALA A 546 26.80 13.97 -13.19
C ALA A 546 26.10 13.96 -14.58
N GLY A 547 25.68 15.13 -15.08
CA GLY A 547 25.08 15.26 -16.42
C GLY A 547 26.11 15.44 -17.53
N ALA A 548 27.25 16.07 -17.22
CA ALA A 548 28.26 16.47 -18.20
C ALA A 548 29.14 15.31 -18.69
N ILE A 549 29.56 14.41 -17.79
CA ILE A 549 30.43 13.27 -18.12
C ILE A 549 29.87 12.43 -19.30
N PRO A 550 28.65 11.86 -19.25
CA PRO A 550 28.17 10.99 -20.33
C PRO A 550 27.99 11.70 -21.68
N VAL A 551 27.79 13.03 -21.69
CA VAL A 551 27.75 13.84 -22.91
C VAL A 551 29.15 13.98 -23.50
N LEU A 552 30.13 14.39 -22.69
CA LEU A 552 31.52 14.56 -23.14
C LEU A 552 32.17 13.23 -23.54
N GLU A 553 31.94 12.15 -22.79
CA GLU A 553 32.43 10.81 -23.15
C GLU A 553 31.88 10.35 -24.50
N ARG A 554 30.58 10.56 -24.76
CA ARG A 554 29.95 10.23 -26.05
C ARG A 554 30.53 11.05 -27.18
N LEU A 555 30.66 12.38 -27.01
CA LEU A 555 31.20 13.27 -28.03
C LEU A 555 32.67 12.97 -28.35
N LEU A 556 33.50 12.71 -27.34
CA LEU A 556 34.91 12.37 -27.52
C LEU A 556 35.08 10.98 -28.18
N ARG A 557 34.33 9.96 -27.74
CA ARG A 557 34.36 8.63 -28.37
C ARG A 557 33.88 8.66 -29.83
N ASN A 558 32.80 9.39 -30.12
CA ASN A 558 32.28 9.52 -31.48
C ASN A 558 33.23 10.25 -32.43
N ASN A 559 34.15 11.07 -31.90
CA ASN A 559 35.25 11.70 -32.65
C ASN A 559 36.58 10.93 -32.55
N GLY A 560 36.56 9.67 -32.08
CA GLY A 560 37.72 8.77 -32.08
C GLY A 560 38.76 8.99 -30.97
N PHE A 561 38.47 9.83 -29.96
CA PHE A 561 39.41 10.07 -28.86
C PHE A 561 39.38 8.96 -27.82
N THR A 562 40.57 8.55 -27.36
CA THR A 562 40.74 7.70 -26.18
C THR A 562 40.49 8.51 -24.91
N LEU A 563 39.63 8.01 -24.03
CA LEU A 563 39.29 8.70 -22.79
C LEU A 563 40.38 8.50 -21.72
N PRO A 564 40.65 9.50 -20.86
CA PRO A 564 41.53 9.34 -19.73
C PRO A 564 40.97 8.32 -18.73
N PRO A 565 41.79 7.72 -17.85
CA PRO A 565 41.28 6.86 -16.79
C PRO A 565 40.47 7.67 -15.77
N ARG A 566 39.23 7.20 -15.53
CA ARG A 566 38.41 7.57 -14.38
C ARG A 566 39.10 6.94 -13.15
N GLY A 567 39.53 7.81 -12.23
CA GLY A 567 40.52 7.49 -11.19
C GLY A 567 39.98 6.66 -10.04
#